data_AF-A0A7X9GPL3-F1
#
_entry.id   AF-A0A7X9GPL3-F1
#
_cell.length_a   1.000
_cell.length_b   1.000
_cell.length_c   1.000
_cell.angle_alpha   90.00
_cell.angle_beta   90.00
_cell.angle_gamma   90.00
#
_symmetry.space_group_name_H-M   'P 1'
#
loop_
_entity.id
_entity.type
_entity.pdbx_description
1 polymer ?
#
loop_
_entity_poly.entity_id
_entity_poly.type
_entity_poly.pdbx_seq_one_letter_code
_entity_poly.pdbx_strand_id
1 'polypeptide(L)' 'MRRGDIDSRYVSKDRMWEGAKAHRELQKANGELFEDYRSEVTLALEYSLEGVDYILEGRADGIFSEEGLWVIDEIKT' A
#
# COMPACT_ATOMS: atom_id res chain seq x y z
N MET A 1 26.95 -16.86 8.23
CA MET A 1 25.67 -16.55 7.57
C MET A 1 25.04 -15.36 8.27
N ARG A 2 24.55 -14.39 7.49
CA ARG A 2 24.29 -13.01 7.94
C ARG A 2 23.11 -12.98 8.92
N ARG A 3 23.34 -12.28 10.03
CA ARG A 3 22.42 -12.03 11.13
C ARG A 3 21.16 -11.35 10.59
N GLY A 4 20.00 -11.93 10.90
CA GLY A 4 18.73 -11.22 10.81
C GLY A 4 18.77 -10.07 11.80
N ASP A 5 18.96 -8.86 11.31
CA ASP A 5 18.65 -7.65 12.05
C ASP A 5 17.15 -7.42 11.88
N ILE A 6 16.35 -8.20 12.61
CA ILE A 6 14.99 -7.76 12.94
C ILE A 6 15.22 -6.73 14.04
N ASP A 7 15.33 -5.49 13.61
CA ASP A 7 15.38 -4.32 14.46
C ASP A 7 14.14 -4.35 15.37
N SER A 8 14.33 -4.86 16.58
CA SER A 8 13.31 -5.06 17.61
C SER A 8 13.24 -3.86 18.54
N ARG A 9 13.50 -2.66 18.00
CA ARG A 9 13.10 -1.42 18.65
C ARG A 9 11.59 -1.46 18.83
N TYR A 10 11.16 -1.77 20.05
CA TYR A 10 9.78 -1.78 20.53
C TYR A 10 9.00 -0.60 19.91
N VAL A 11 8.30 -0.87 18.80
CA VAL A 11 7.33 0.06 18.23
C VAL A 11 6.15 -0.05 19.18
N SER A 12 5.95 0.95 20.02
CA SER A 12 4.80 0.98 20.91
C SER A 12 3.54 0.74 20.08
N LYS A 13 2.62 -0.08 20.59
CA LYS A 13 1.32 -0.33 19.94
C LYS A 13 0.63 0.98 19.54
N ASP A 14 0.88 2.04 20.32
CA ASP A 14 0.40 3.40 20.07
C ASP A 14 0.84 3.93 18.69
N ARG A 15 2.11 3.74 18.29
CA ARG A 15 2.60 4.20 16.97
C ARG A 15 1.95 3.46 15.80
N MET A 16 1.77 2.14 15.92
CA MET A 16 1.08 1.37 14.88
C MET A 16 -0.38 1.81 14.74
N TRP A 17 -1.04 2.11 15.87
CA TRP A 17 -2.43 2.56 15.88
C TRP A 17 -2.59 3.98 15.34
N GLU A 18 -1.69 4.89 15.72
CA GLU A 18 -1.61 6.25 15.20
C GLU A 18 -1.34 6.26 13.69
N GLY A 19 -0.38 5.44 13.22
CA GLY A 19 -0.10 5.29 11.80
C GLY A 19 -1.33 4.80 11.02
N ALA A 20 -1.99 3.74 11.51
CA ALA A 20 -3.22 3.24 10.87
C ALA A 20 -4.35 4.29 10.90
N LYS A 21 -4.42 5.14 11.93
CA LYS A 21 -5.42 6.22 11.98
C LYS A 21 -5.12 7.31 10.96
N ALA A 22 -3.87 7.78 10.89
CA ALA A 22 -3.44 8.78 9.92
C ALA A 22 -3.64 8.28 8.48
N HIS A 23 -3.34 7.01 8.24
CA HIS A 23 -3.54 6.34 6.95
C HIS A 23 -5.00 6.42 6.48
N ARG A 24 -5.94 6.06 7.36
CA ARG A 24 -7.38 6.17 7.08
C ARG A 24 -7.86 7.61 6.88
N GLU A 25 -7.32 8.56 7.62
CA GLU A 25 -7.68 9.98 7.48
C GLU A 25 -7.23 10.53 6.12
N LEU A 26 -6.01 10.19 5.68
CA LEU A 26 -5.50 10.58 4.36
C LEU A 26 -6.28 9.92 3.22
N GLN A 27 -6.57 8.62 3.31
CA GLN A 27 -7.41 7.93 2.33
C GLN A 27 -8.79 8.57 2.19
N LYS A 28 -9.40 8.96 3.32
CA LYS A 28 -10.70 9.65 3.30
C LYS A 28 -10.59 11.00 2.61
N ALA A 29 -9.57 11.80 2.93
CA ALA A 29 -9.35 13.10 2.30
C ALA A 29 -9.12 12.96 0.78
N ASN A 30 -8.35 11.98 0.34
CA ASN A 30 -8.12 11.71 -1.08
C ASN A 30 -9.42 11.27 -1.79
N GLY A 31 -10.26 10.49 -1.10
CA GLY A 31 -11.61 10.15 -1.59
C GLY A 31 -12.55 11.33 -1.78
N GLU A 32 -12.30 12.46 -1.11
CA GLU A 32 -13.06 13.71 -1.31
C GLU A 32 -12.44 14.60 -2.42
N LEU A 33 -11.14 14.44 -2.70
CA LEU A 33 -10.40 15.22 -3.70
C LEU A 33 -10.49 14.64 -5.12
N PHE A 34 -10.41 13.31 -5.24
CA PHE A 34 -10.42 12.61 -6.53
C PHE A 34 -11.67 11.73 -6.62
N GLU A 35 -12.52 12.00 -7.61
CA GLU A 35 -13.83 11.34 -7.78
C GLU A 35 -13.70 9.81 -7.95
N ASP A 36 -12.62 9.34 -8.57
CA ASP A 36 -12.38 7.93 -8.85
C ASP A 36 -11.37 7.26 -7.91
N TYR A 37 -11.05 7.92 -6.78
CA TYR A 37 -10.16 7.36 -5.77
C TYR A 37 -10.71 6.06 -5.18
N ARG A 38 -9.83 5.07 -5.08
CA ARG A 38 -10.11 3.77 -4.45
C ARG A 38 -9.02 3.51 -3.45
N SER A 39 -9.39 3.32 -2.19
CA SER A 39 -8.45 2.91 -1.14
C SER A 39 -8.32 1.38 -1.05
N GLU A 40 -7.18 0.92 -0.53
CA GLU A 40 -6.90 -0.49 -0.21
C GLU A 40 -7.13 -1.43 -1.41
N VAL A 41 -6.60 -1.08 -2.58
CA VAL A 41 -6.87 -1.78 -3.84
C VAL A 41 -5.98 -3.02 -3.96
N THR A 42 -6.60 -4.20 -4.01
CA THR A 42 -5.89 -5.46 -4.33
C THR A 42 -5.47 -5.47 -5.80
N LEU A 43 -4.21 -5.81 -6.03
CA LEU A 43 -3.61 -5.97 -7.35
C LEU A 43 -3.04 -7.38 -7.46
N ALA A 44 -3.23 -8.00 -8.63
CA ALA A 44 -2.67 -9.31 -8.95
C ALA A 44 -2.10 -9.30 -10.36
N LEU A 45 -0.95 -9.93 -10.54
CA LEU A 45 -0.28 -10.12 -11.82
C LEU A 45 0.16 -11.58 -11.96
N GLU A 46 -0.35 -12.25 -12.98
CA GLU A 46 0.18 -13.54 -13.41
C GLU A 46 1.50 -13.34 -14.15
N TYR A 47 2.54 -14.06 -13.77
CA TYR A 47 3.88 -13.97 -14.35
C TYR A 47 4.50 -15.35 -14.48
N SER A 48 4.85 -15.73 -15.71
CA SER A 48 5.51 -17.01 -15.98
C SER A 48 7.02 -16.79 -16.16
N LEU A 49 7.83 -17.53 -15.41
CA LEU A 49 9.29 -17.51 -15.51
C LEU A 49 9.84 -18.93 -15.48
N GLU A 50 10.66 -19.28 -16.48
CA GLU A 50 11.31 -20.60 -16.60
C GLU A 50 10.33 -21.79 -16.49
N GLY A 51 9.11 -21.62 -16.98
CA GLY A 51 8.07 -22.64 -16.94
C GLY A 51 7.37 -22.80 -15.58
N VAL A 52 7.60 -21.88 -14.65
CA VAL A 52 6.87 -21.77 -13.39
C VAL A 52 5.96 -20.55 -13.44
N ASP A 53 4.68 -20.76 -13.12
CA ASP A 53 3.69 -19.68 -13.04
C ASP A 53 3.64 -19.10 -11.63
N TYR A 54 3.70 -17.78 -11.54
CA TYR A 54 3.60 -17.00 -10.31
C TYR A 54 2.37 -16.12 -10.36
N ILE A 55 1.75 -15.91 -9.20
CA ILE A 55 0.78 -14.84 -8.98
C ILE A 55 1.45 -13.84 -8.04
N LEU A 56 1.80 -12.67 -8.55
CA LEU A 56 2.29 -11.56 -7.76
C LEU A 56 1.10 -10.77 -7.25
N GLU A 57 0.83 -10.90 -5.95
CA GLU A 57 -0.24 -10.17 -5.29
C GLU A 57 0.32 -9.01 -4.46
N GLY A 58 -0.43 -7.92 -4.42
CA GLY A 58 -0.10 -6.74 -3.64
C GLY A 58 -1.36 -5.93 -3.32
N ARG A 59 -1.18 -4.90 -2.51
CA ARG A 59 -2.22 -3.93 -2.22
C ARG A 59 -1.63 -2.54 -2.33
N ALA A 60 -2.29 -1.68 -3.11
CA ALA A 60 -2.01 -0.25 -3.13
C ALA A 60 -2.88 0.45 -2.07
N ASP A 61 -2.33 1.44 -1.38
CA ASP A 61 -3.09 2.22 -0.40
C ASP A 61 -4.18 3.06 -1.08
N GLY A 62 -3.88 3.62 -2.26
CA GLY A 62 -4.84 4.36 -3.08
C GLY A 62 -4.56 4.25 -4.58
N ILE A 63 -5.61 4.31 -5.41
CA ILE A 63 -5.50 4.43 -6.87
C ILE A 63 -6.55 5.44 -7.35
N PHE A 64 -6.16 6.38 -8.22
CA PHE A 64 -7.05 7.37 -8.85
C PHE A 64 -6.50 7.78 -10.23
N SER A 65 -7.27 8.54 -11.00
CA SER A 65 -6.80 9.12 -12.26
C SER A 65 -6.57 10.62 -12.17
N GLU A 66 -5.48 11.07 -12.80
CA GLU A 66 -5.12 12.49 -12.90
C GLU A 66 -4.51 12.71 -14.29
N GLU A 67 -4.98 13.75 -14.99
CA GLU A 67 -4.51 14.11 -16.34
C GLU A 67 -4.52 12.93 -17.36
N GLY A 68 -5.45 11.98 -17.19
CA GLY A 68 -5.59 10.81 -18.06
C GLY A 68 -4.62 9.67 -17.77
N LEU A 69 -3.87 9.74 -16.68
CA LEU A 69 -2.97 8.69 -16.20
C LEU A 69 -3.48 8.09 -14.90
N TRP A 70 -3.19 6.80 -14.67
CA TRP A 70 -3.43 6.16 -13.38
C TRP A 70 -2.28 6.48 -12.43
N VAL A 71 -2.63 6.93 -11.23
CA VAL A 71 -1.70 7.20 -10.13
C VAL A 71 -1.89 6.16 -9.04
N ILE A 72 -0.78 5.62 -8.54
CA ILE A 72 -0.74 4.76 -7.35
C ILE A 72 -0.23 5.58 -6.19
N ASP A 73 -1.03 5.66 -5.13
CA ASP A 73 -0.73 6.36 -3.89
C ASP A 73 -0.28 5.35 -2.83
N GLU A 74 0.86 5.62 -2.20
CA GLU A 74 1.46 4.80 -1.15
C GLU A 74 1.78 5.70 0.05
N ILE A 75 1.11 5.48 1.16
CA ILE A 75 1.12 6.37 2.32
C ILE A 75 2.03 5.79 3.39
N LYS A 76 3.00 6.58 3.88
CA LYS A 76 3.89 6.21 4.98
C LYS A 76 3.65 7.11 6.19
N THR A 77 3.58 6.52 7.38
CA THR A 77 3.40 7.22 8.67
C THR A 77 4.38 6.73 9.71
#